data_AF-A0AAJ7BGZ5-F1
#
_entry.id   AF-A0AAJ7BGZ5-F1
#
_cell.length_a   1.000
_cell.length_b   1.000
_cell.length_c   1.000
_cell.angle_alpha   90.00
_cell.angle_beta   90.00
_cell.angle_gamma   90.00
#
_symmetry.space_group_name_H-M   'P 1'
#
loop_
_entity.id
_entity.type
_entity.pdbx_description
1 polymer ?
#
loop_
_entity_poly.entity_id
_entity_poly.type
_entity_poly.pdbx_seq_one_letter_code
_entity_poly.pdbx_strand_id
1 'polypeptide(L)'
;MDSEVSEIVETLTAETVKEENETKPNDYVKDKKNFKKDGSKKKDDRSAERVLKSLSNLESSEEKLVAMCKKYSEVIDENRKLQLALKQSEKKVIMIQREKEQVQAERSKAVLARSRLESLCRELQRQNKAVKDESLLRIREEEEKRKEFSSQLQNAFTEVTALMNQCKENNSAMEKCHATSVKTSKNFDIMCKQYDHSLRIIKQLNEQMILESQLHEAKLAKAKMEMTAEKEALLKEKQQLLLNLTEQQMQIGELQAMETSLRSELSIYTDKYDEFQNALTKSNSVFGGFKEEMEKMSSQILKLEMETRTWKQRWENSQTALLEMAADKQQRDAEFATTCKKLTQLKQLCRTLQNERTSLLAQLRETNTTTNQKCNEQTETRESTESPIKQQDVESKDEEQPQDKLTENDPLAEPAKQEEQEKDQQEEEITDSQNKTDDEEQHSNTRQAEIDTPTETVEDSLPIEHQEKSQISSENNEPTLPAETEVATQHECEEEAKHSSPKG
;
A
#
# COMPACT_ATOMS: atom_id res chain seq x y z
N MET A 1 -71.58 23.88 23.03
CA MET A 1 -70.48 23.85 22.05
C MET A 1 -69.22 23.17 22.60
N ASP A 2 -69.29 22.49 23.76
CA ASP A 2 -68.15 21.77 24.36
C ASP A 2 -68.24 20.24 24.22
N SER A 3 -69.18 19.74 23.40
CA SER A 3 -69.32 18.29 23.13
C SER A 3 -68.76 17.86 21.78
N GLU A 4 -68.46 18.80 20.87
CA GLU A 4 -67.94 18.51 19.51
C GLU A 4 -66.41 18.61 19.43
N VAL A 5 -65.73 19.10 20.48
CA VAL A 5 -64.25 19.18 20.51
C VAL A 5 -63.63 17.90 21.11
N SER A 6 -64.40 17.11 21.86
CA SER A 6 -63.90 15.85 22.43
C SER A 6 -63.86 14.70 21.42
N GLU A 7 -64.69 14.74 20.37
CA GLU A 7 -64.79 13.67 19.37
C GLU A 7 -63.77 13.81 18.20
N ILE A 8 -63.11 14.98 18.10
CA ILE A 8 -62.06 15.27 17.10
C ILE A 8 -60.65 14.91 17.63
N VAL A 9 -60.47 14.81 18.94
CA VAL A 9 -59.19 14.40 19.55
C VAL A 9 -59.05 12.88 19.60
N GLU A 10 -60.17 12.14 19.61
CA GLU A 10 -60.18 10.67 19.66
C GLU A 10 -60.17 10.01 18.25
N THR A 11 -60.34 10.80 17.19
CA THR A 11 -60.31 10.32 15.79
C THR A 11 -58.99 10.58 15.06
N LEU A 12 -58.00 11.25 15.70
CA LEU A 12 -56.65 11.46 15.17
C LEU A 12 -55.58 10.53 15.78
N THR A 13 -55.97 9.57 16.60
CA THR A 13 -55.08 8.56 17.20
C THR A 13 -55.20 7.17 16.54
N ALA A 14 -55.97 7.03 15.45
CA ALA A 14 -56.30 5.73 14.85
C ALA A 14 -55.83 5.49 13.40
N GLU A 15 -54.95 6.32 12.83
CA GLU A 15 -54.33 6.05 11.52
C GLU A 15 -52.81 6.26 11.52
N THR A 16 -52.10 5.30 12.10
CA THR A 16 -50.72 4.96 11.71
C THR A 16 -50.59 3.46 11.53
N VAL A 17 -51.28 2.94 10.50
CA VAL A 17 -50.84 1.71 9.84
C VAL A 17 -49.66 2.07 8.96
N LYS A 18 -48.45 1.61 9.30
CA LYS A 18 -47.41 1.25 8.32
C LYS A 18 -46.22 0.53 8.94
N GLU A 19 -46.13 -0.74 8.54
CA GLU A 19 -44.91 -1.47 8.18
C GLU A 19 -43.85 -1.65 9.26
N GLU A 20 -44.04 -2.69 10.06
CA GLU A 20 -42.93 -3.53 10.50
C GLU A 20 -42.25 -4.13 9.26
N ASN A 21 -41.16 -3.51 8.81
CA ASN A 21 -40.18 -4.19 7.97
C ASN A 21 -39.08 -4.73 8.88
N GLU A 22 -39.26 -5.98 9.31
CA GLU A 22 -38.18 -6.85 9.78
C GLU A 22 -37.02 -6.81 8.77
N THR A 23 -35.88 -6.25 9.16
CA THR A 23 -34.61 -6.58 8.49
C THR A 23 -33.78 -7.42 9.45
N LYS A 24 -33.96 -8.73 9.32
CA LYS A 24 -33.09 -9.76 9.90
C LYS A 24 -31.63 -9.44 9.54
N PRO A 25 -30.67 -9.63 10.45
CA PRO A 25 -29.26 -9.58 10.09
C PRO A 25 -28.99 -10.75 9.16
N ASN A 26 -28.69 -10.45 7.89
CA ASN A 26 -28.29 -11.46 6.92
C ASN A 26 -26.87 -11.91 7.26
N ASP A 27 -26.80 -13.02 7.99
CA ASP A 27 -25.61 -13.85 8.12
C ASP A 27 -25.20 -14.37 6.73
N TYR A 28 -23.95 -14.86 6.61
CA TYR A 28 -23.27 -15.36 5.40
C TYR A 28 -22.45 -14.36 4.58
N VAL A 29 -21.19 -14.19 4.99
CA VAL A 29 -20.07 -14.59 4.11
C VAL A 29 -19.09 -15.42 4.94
N LYS A 30 -19.21 -16.75 4.83
CA LYS A 30 -18.11 -17.66 5.15
C LYS A 30 -16.99 -17.40 4.16
N ASP A 31 -15.89 -16.83 4.64
CA ASP A 31 -14.59 -16.90 3.97
C ASP A 31 -14.14 -18.37 3.89
N LYS A 32 -14.59 -19.05 2.83
CA LYS A 32 -13.93 -20.25 2.33
C LYS A 32 -12.85 -19.81 1.35
N LYS A 33 -11.65 -19.55 1.87
CA LYS A 33 -10.40 -19.70 1.11
C LYS A 33 -10.29 -21.16 0.68
N ASN A 34 -10.89 -21.50 -0.46
CA ASN A 34 -10.55 -22.70 -1.22
C ASN A 34 -9.73 -22.25 -2.43
N PHE A 35 -8.42 -22.49 -2.35
CA PHE A 35 -7.50 -22.46 -3.48
C PHE A 35 -8.02 -23.40 -4.59
N LYS A 36 -8.76 -22.87 -5.56
CA LYS A 36 -8.99 -23.53 -6.85
C LYS A 36 -7.87 -23.15 -7.81
N LYS A 37 -6.66 -23.64 -7.55
CA LYS A 37 -5.54 -23.55 -8.51
C LYS A 37 -5.60 -24.67 -9.58
N ASP A 38 -6.40 -25.71 -9.34
CA ASP A 38 -6.51 -26.88 -10.24
C ASP A 38 -7.49 -26.72 -11.41
N GLY A 39 -8.36 -25.70 -11.39
CA GLY A 39 -9.39 -25.51 -12.41
C GLY A 39 -8.90 -24.85 -13.70
N SER A 40 -7.83 -24.03 -13.65
CA SER A 40 -7.34 -23.30 -14.82
C SER A 40 -6.55 -24.22 -15.76
N LYS A 41 -5.63 -25.02 -15.22
CA LYS A 41 -4.82 -25.98 -15.99
C LYS A 41 -5.67 -26.94 -16.83
N LYS A 42 -6.76 -27.47 -16.25
CA LYS A 42 -7.66 -28.40 -16.94
C LYS A 42 -8.52 -27.73 -18.03
N LYS A 43 -8.69 -26.41 -17.98
CA LYS A 43 -9.41 -25.62 -18.98
C LYS A 43 -8.47 -25.22 -20.13
N ASP A 44 -7.23 -24.92 -19.81
CA ASP A 44 -6.17 -24.59 -20.77
C ASP A 44 -5.75 -25.84 -21.58
N ASP A 45 -5.62 -27.01 -20.93
CA ASP A 45 -5.34 -28.28 -21.62
C ASP A 45 -6.47 -28.67 -22.61
N ARG A 46 -7.74 -28.48 -22.23
CA ARG A 46 -8.89 -28.70 -23.15
C ARG A 46 -8.97 -27.68 -24.28
N SER A 47 -8.35 -26.51 -24.13
CA SER A 47 -8.26 -25.50 -25.17
C SER A 47 -7.17 -25.87 -26.18
N ALA A 48 -6.00 -26.24 -25.67
CA ALA A 48 -4.88 -26.74 -26.47
C ALA A 48 -5.27 -28.00 -27.25
N GLU A 49 -5.98 -28.93 -26.63
CA GLU A 49 -6.44 -30.17 -27.28
C GLU A 49 -7.47 -29.91 -28.40
N ARG A 50 -8.32 -28.88 -28.25
CA ARG A 50 -9.25 -28.43 -29.32
C ARG A 50 -8.51 -27.78 -30.48
N VAL A 51 -7.50 -26.96 -30.21
CA VAL A 51 -6.65 -26.35 -31.24
C VAL A 51 -5.90 -27.42 -32.01
N LEU A 52 -5.26 -28.37 -31.33
CA LEU A 52 -4.56 -29.49 -31.95
C LEU A 52 -5.48 -30.35 -32.82
N LYS A 53 -6.71 -30.64 -32.35
CA LYS A 53 -7.70 -31.38 -33.14
C LYS A 53 -8.16 -30.62 -34.38
N SER A 54 -8.31 -29.30 -34.32
CA SER A 54 -8.65 -28.48 -35.49
C SER A 54 -7.52 -28.42 -36.53
N LEU A 55 -6.26 -28.47 -36.10
CA LEU A 55 -5.08 -28.48 -36.99
C LEU A 55 -4.83 -29.86 -37.62
N SER A 56 -5.32 -30.95 -36.99
CA SER A 56 -5.14 -32.31 -37.52
C SER A 56 -5.91 -32.61 -38.81
N ASN A 57 -6.92 -31.80 -39.13
CA ASN A 57 -7.76 -31.93 -40.33
C ASN A 57 -7.19 -31.20 -41.57
N LEU A 58 -6.04 -30.53 -41.45
CA LEU A 58 -5.37 -29.84 -42.54
C LEU A 58 -4.26 -30.73 -43.10
N GLU A 59 -4.19 -30.93 -44.43
CA GLU A 59 -3.24 -31.86 -45.05
C GLU A 59 -1.87 -31.20 -45.32
N SER A 60 -1.83 -29.90 -45.60
CA SER A 60 -0.59 -29.16 -45.85
C SER A 60 -0.02 -28.52 -44.58
N SER A 61 1.31 -28.53 -44.44
CA SER A 61 2.00 -27.83 -43.34
C SER A 61 1.80 -26.31 -43.42
N GLU A 62 1.65 -25.78 -44.64
CA GLU A 62 1.41 -24.36 -44.91
C GLU A 62 0.03 -23.92 -44.41
N GLU A 63 -1.00 -24.73 -44.63
CA GLU A 63 -2.36 -24.46 -44.14
C GLU A 63 -2.45 -24.48 -42.61
N LYS A 64 -1.71 -25.39 -41.94
CA LYS A 64 -1.61 -25.42 -40.47
C LYS A 64 -0.95 -24.17 -39.92
N LEU A 65 0.08 -23.66 -40.60
CA LEU A 65 0.77 -22.43 -40.21
C LEU A 65 -0.16 -21.21 -40.33
N VAL A 66 -0.90 -21.10 -41.43
CA VAL A 66 -1.88 -20.02 -41.64
C VAL A 66 -3.00 -20.08 -40.60
N ALA A 67 -3.54 -21.28 -40.32
CA ALA A 67 -4.57 -21.47 -39.30
C ALA A 67 -4.07 -21.11 -37.89
N MET A 68 -2.83 -21.47 -37.53
CA MET A 68 -2.21 -21.05 -36.28
C MET A 68 -2.02 -19.53 -36.22
N CYS A 69 -1.46 -18.91 -37.26
CA CYS A 69 -1.26 -17.45 -37.30
C CYS A 69 -2.58 -16.70 -37.13
N LYS A 70 -3.65 -17.17 -37.79
CA LYS A 70 -5.00 -16.62 -37.63
C LYS A 70 -5.50 -16.78 -36.20
N LYS A 71 -5.32 -17.95 -35.57
CA LYS A 71 -5.70 -18.16 -34.17
C LYS A 71 -4.91 -17.30 -33.20
N TYR A 72 -3.61 -17.12 -33.43
CA TYR A 72 -2.79 -16.21 -32.64
C TYR A 72 -3.27 -14.75 -32.77
N SER A 73 -3.59 -14.30 -33.99
CA SER A 73 -4.16 -12.97 -34.21
C SER A 73 -5.50 -12.79 -33.48
N GLU A 74 -6.41 -13.77 -33.56
CA GLU A 74 -7.70 -13.73 -32.85
C GLU A 74 -7.50 -13.66 -31.32
N VAL A 75 -6.56 -14.42 -30.76
CA VAL A 75 -6.24 -14.38 -29.32
C VAL A 75 -5.67 -13.02 -28.91
N ILE A 76 -4.82 -12.40 -29.74
CA ILE A 76 -4.28 -11.06 -29.48
C ILE A 76 -5.41 -10.02 -29.49
N ASP A 77 -6.33 -10.10 -30.46
CA ASP A 77 -7.48 -9.20 -30.55
C ASP A 77 -8.45 -9.37 -29.37
N GLU A 78 -8.71 -10.61 -28.96
CA GLU A 78 -9.49 -10.93 -27.76
C GLU A 78 -8.82 -10.40 -26.49
N ASN A 79 -7.50 -10.57 -26.35
CA ASN A 79 -6.73 -10.05 -25.22
C ASN A 79 -6.79 -8.51 -25.18
N ARG A 80 -6.67 -7.84 -26.33
CA ARG A 80 -6.85 -6.38 -26.44
C ARG A 80 -8.26 -5.94 -26.03
N LYS A 81 -9.31 -6.66 -26.44
CA LYS A 81 -10.70 -6.39 -26.01
C LYS A 81 -10.88 -6.59 -24.51
N LEU A 82 -10.31 -7.66 -23.94
CA LEU A 82 -10.35 -7.92 -22.50
C LEU A 82 -9.60 -6.86 -21.70
N GLN A 83 -8.43 -6.41 -22.16
CA GLN A 83 -7.73 -5.28 -21.53
C GLN A 83 -8.56 -3.99 -21.53
N LEU A 84 -9.26 -3.69 -22.63
CA LEU A 84 -10.15 -2.52 -22.69
C LEU A 84 -11.34 -2.67 -21.74
N ALA A 85 -11.95 -3.86 -21.67
CA ALA A 85 -13.03 -4.16 -20.75
C ALA A 85 -12.58 -4.08 -19.28
N LEU A 86 -11.37 -4.56 -18.98
CA LEU A 86 -10.75 -4.44 -17.65
C LEU A 86 -10.56 -2.98 -17.26
N LYS A 87 -9.95 -2.16 -18.13
CA LYS A 87 -9.78 -0.71 -17.90
C LYS A 87 -11.11 0.01 -17.71
N GLN A 88 -12.16 -0.37 -18.44
CA GLN A 88 -13.50 0.18 -18.24
C GLN A 88 -14.11 -0.25 -16.89
N SER A 89 -13.90 -1.51 -16.50
CA SER A 89 -14.36 -2.02 -15.20
C SER A 89 -13.64 -1.33 -14.04
N GLU A 90 -12.33 -1.14 -14.13
CA GLU A 90 -11.53 -0.40 -13.13
C GLU A 90 -12.04 1.03 -12.95
N LYS A 91 -12.33 1.74 -14.05
CA LYS A 91 -12.95 3.08 -13.99
C LYS A 91 -14.31 3.07 -13.29
N LYS A 92 -15.15 2.06 -13.55
CA LYS A 92 -16.46 1.90 -12.87
C LYS A 92 -16.29 1.62 -11.38
N VAL A 93 -15.32 0.79 -11.00
CA VAL A 93 -15.03 0.51 -9.58
C VAL A 93 -14.63 1.80 -8.85
N ILE A 94 -13.75 2.61 -9.44
CA ILE A 94 -13.35 3.90 -8.86
C ILE A 94 -14.54 4.86 -8.74
N MET A 95 -15.41 4.92 -9.76
CA MET A 95 -16.61 5.75 -9.74
C MET A 95 -17.57 5.32 -8.61
N ILE A 96 -17.89 4.03 -8.53
CA ILE A 96 -18.78 3.47 -7.50
C ILE A 96 -18.19 3.69 -6.09
N GLN A 97 -16.87 3.60 -5.96
CA GLN A 97 -16.20 3.87 -4.68
C GLN A 97 -16.39 5.33 -4.24
N ARG A 98 -16.27 6.30 -5.15
CA ARG A 98 -16.53 7.72 -4.87
C ARG A 98 -18.00 7.97 -4.53
N GLU A 99 -18.93 7.38 -5.27
CA GLU A 99 -20.37 7.49 -4.98
C GLU A 99 -20.70 6.91 -3.61
N LYS A 100 -20.11 5.76 -3.23
CA LYS A 100 -20.25 5.17 -1.91
C LYS A 100 -19.76 6.12 -0.81
N GLU A 101 -18.58 6.71 -0.99
CA GLU A 101 -18.01 7.69 -0.03
C GLU A 101 -18.91 8.93 0.10
N GLN A 102 -19.44 9.43 -1.02
CA GLN A 102 -20.38 10.55 -1.03
C GLN A 102 -21.67 10.21 -0.25
N VAL A 103 -22.31 9.07 -0.55
CA VAL A 103 -23.53 8.64 0.12
C VAL A 103 -23.27 8.37 1.62
N GLN A 104 -22.10 7.85 1.98
CA GLN A 104 -21.72 7.66 3.37
C GLN A 104 -21.55 8.99 4.12
N ALA A 105 -20.97 10.00 3.48
CA ALA A 105 -20.87 11.35 4.05
C ALA A 105 -22.25 11.99 4.22
N GLU A 106 -23.14 11.86 3.23
CA GLU A 106 -24.53 12.35 3.30
C GLU A 106 -25.32 11.65 4.41
N ARG A 107 -25.20 10.32 4.54
CA ARG A 107 -25.81 9.57 5.64
C ARG A 107 -25.31 10.07 7.00
N SER A 108 -24.02 10.31 7.15
CA SER A 108 -23.44 10.81 8.41
C SER A 108 -23.99 12.19 8.78
N LYS A 109 -24.13 13.09 7.80
CA LYS A 109 -24.78 14.40 7.98
C LYS A 109 -26.26 14.26 8.37
N ALA A 110 -26.99 13.36 7.71
CA ALA A 110 -28.40 13.12 8.00
C ALA A 110 -28.62 12.59 9.44
N VAL A 111 -27.76 11.70 9.93
CA VAL A 111 -27.82 11.19 11.31
C VAL A 111 -27.61 12.32 12.32
N LEU A 112 -26.63 13.20 12.09
CA LEU A 112 -26.40 14.36 12.96
C LEU A 112 -27.60 15.33 12.96
N ALA A 113 -28.18 15.61 11.78
CA ALA A 113 -29.37 16.44 11.68
C ALA A 113 -30.56 15.81 12.42
N ARG A 114 -30.76 14.49 12.29
CA ARG A 114 -31.82 13.76 13.01
C ARG A 114 -31.63 13.86 14.52
N SER A 115 -30.41 13.65 15.02
CA SER A 115 -30.11 13.76 16.46
C SER A 115 -30.38 15.17 17.00
N ARG A 116 -30.04 16.22 16.24
CA ARG A 116 -30.34 17.61 16.61
C ARG A 116 -31.85 17.87 16.66
N LEU A 117 -32.60 17.40 15.66
CA LEU A 117 -34.05 17.56 15.62
C LEU A 117 -34.75 16.77 16.74
N GLU A 118 -34.29 15.55 17.03
CA GLU A 118 -34.80 14.75 18.16
C GLU A 118 -34.56 15.47 19.50
N SER A 119 -33.39 16.06 19.70
CA SER A 119 -33.09 16.87 20.89
C SER A 119 -34.00 18.09 20.99
N LEU A 120 -34.19 18.82 19.89
CA LEU A 120 -35.08 19.99 19.85
C LEU A 120 -36.53 19.59 20.13
N CYS A 121 -37.01 18.48 19.57
CA CYS A 121 -38.37 17.99 19.81
C CYS A 121 -38.57 17.58 21.27
N ARG A 122 -37.58 16.92 21.89
CA ARG A 122 -37.63 16.57 23.33
C ARG A 122 -37.68 17.82 24.20
N GLU A 123 -36.88 18.83 23.88
CA GLU A 123 -36.87 20.10 24.63
C GLU A 123 -38.18 20.87 24.47
N LEU A 124 -38.71 20.96 23.24
CA LEU A 124 -40.00 21.57 22.97
C LEU A 124 -41.14 20.85 23.71
N GLN A 125 -41.10 19.52 23.77
CA GLN A 125 -42.07 18.74 24.53
C GLN A 125 -41.95 18.98 26.04
N ARG A 126 -40.72 19.14 26.55
CA ARG A 126 -40.45 19.48 27.94
C ARG A 126 -41.00 20.86 28.30
N GLN A 127 -40.75 21.86 27.46
CA GLN A 127 -41.26 23.22 27.65
C GLN A 127 -42.79 23.27 27.59
N ASN A 128 -43.41 22.60 26.62
CA ASN A 128 -44.88 22.51 26.55
C ASN A 128 -45.47 21.85 27.80
N LYS A 129 -44.82 20.82 28.35
CA LYS A 129 -45.24 20.20 29.60
C LYS A 129 -45.09 21.18 30.78
N ALA A 130 -43.95 21.86 30.87
CA ALA A 130 -43.70 22.85 31.92
C ALA A 130 -44.74 23.99 31.90
N VAL A 131 -45.08 24.53 30.72
CA VAL A 131 -46.10 25.57 30.55
C VAL A 131 -47.49 25.07 30.98
N LYS A 132 -47.85 23.82 30.62
CA LYS A 132 -49.12 23.22 31.09
C LYS A 132 -49.15 23.07 32.61
N ASP A 133 -48.06 22.59 33.19
CA ASP A 133 -47.94 22.40 34.63
C ASP A 133 -47.99 23.75 35.38
N GLU A 134 -47.34 24.80 34.86
CA GLU A 134 -47.39 26.17 35.40
C GLU A 134 -48.79 26.77 35.29
N SER A 135 -49.47 26.61 34.15
CA SER A 135 -50.85 27.08 33.97
C SER A 135 -51.81 26.41 34.95
N LEU A 136 -51.64 25.11 35.21
CA LEU A 136 -52.43 24.39 36.19
C LEU A 136 -52.12 24.84 37.62
N LEU A 137 -50.85 25.10 37.92
CA LEU A 137 -50.43 25.63 39.22
C LEU A 137 -51.07 27.00 39.50
N ARG A 138 -51.01 27.94 38.54
CA ARG A 138 -51.67 29.25 38.66
C ARG A 138 -53.16 29.15 38.90
N ILE A 139 -53.86 28.25 38.19
CA ILE A 139 -55.31 28.07 38.40
C ILE A 139 -55.57 27.63 39.85
N ARG A 140 -54.79 26.69 40.39
CA ARG A 140 -54.92 26.27 41.80
C ARG A 140 -54.64 27.41 42.77
N GLU A 141 -53.59 28.18 42.54
CA GLU A 141 -53.25 29.34 43.38
C GLU A 141 -54.35 30.41 43.36
N GLU A 142 -54.94 30.70 42.19
CA GLU A 142 -56.07 31.63 42.08
C GLU A 142 -57.34 31.09 42.75
N GLU A 143 -57.61 29.79 42.65
CA GLU A 143 -58.71 29.13 43.36
C GLU A 143 -58.52 29.15 44.87
N GLU A 144 -57.30 28.94 45.36
CA GLU A 144 -56.96 29.05 46.78
C GLU A 144 -57.14 30.48 47.29
N LYS A 145 -56.65 31.48 46.56
CA LYS A 145 -56.88 32.91 46.89
C LYS A 145 -58.37 33.25 46.92
N ARG A 146 -59.18 32.71 46.01
CA ARG A 146 -60.65 32.89 46.05
C ARG A 146 -61.28 32.24 47.28
N LYS A 147 -60.85 31.03 47.64
CA LYS A 147 -61.32 30.34 48.85
C LYS A 147 -60.92 31.09 50.12
N GLU A 148 -59.69 31.58 50.19
CA GLU A 148 -59.18 32.40 51.29
C GLU A 148 -59.97 33.70 51.41
N PHE A 149 -60.19 34.43 50.32
CA PHE A 149 -60.98 35.66 50.33
C PHE A 149 -62.44 35.41 50.73
N SER A 150 -63.06 34.35 50.21
CA SER A 150 -64.42 33.96 50.61
C SER A 150 -64.49 33.58 52.09
N SER A 151 -63.49 32.88 52.61
CA SER A 151 -63.37 32.54 54.03
C SER A 151 -63.22 33.79 54.89
N GLN A 152 -62.37 34.73 54.48
CA GLN A 152 -62.20 36.02 55.18
C GLN A 152 -63.51 36.82 55.21
N LEU A 153 -64.26 36.86 54.09
CA LEU A 153 -65.52 37.58 53.98
C LEU A 153 -66.62 36.92 54.82
N GLN A 154 -66.68 35.58 54.82
CA GLN A 154 -67.56 34.81 55.70
C GLN A 154 -67.24 35.08 57.18
N ASN A 155 -65.95 35.04 57.55
CA ASN A 155 -65.47 35.31 58.90
C ASN A 155 -65.86 36.73 59.34
N ALA A 156 -65.66 37.74 58.49
CA ALA A 156 -66.07 39.12 58.74
C ALA A 156 -67.60 39.25 58.93
N PHE A 157 -68.42 38.52 58.15
CA PHE A 157 -69.87 38.49 58.35
C PHE A 157 -70.27 37.86 59.68
N THR A 158 -69.64 36.76 60.08
CA THR A 158 -69.86 36.15 61.40
C THR A 158 -69.44 37.09 62.52
N GLU A 159 -68.36 37.84 62.36
CA GLU A 159 -67.88 38.80 63.36
C GLU A 159 -68.82 40.01 63.50
N VAL A 160 -69.33 40.56 62.39
CA VAL A 160 -70.34 41.62 62.41
C VAL A 160 -71.66 41.13 63.03
N THR A 161 -72.06 39.89 62.74
CA THR A 161 -73.24 39.25 63.33
C THR A 161 -73.03 39.01 64.84
N ALA A 162 -71.82 38.62 65.25
CA ALA A 162 -71.44 38.47 66.64
C ALA A 162 -71.46 39.83 67.37
N LEU A 163 -70.91 40.90 66.79
CA LEU A 163 -70.94 42.25 67.36
C LEU A 163 -72.36 42.82 67.47
N MET A 164 -73.24 42.51 66.51
CA MET A 164 -74.66 42.92 66.55
C MET A 164 -75.47 42.16 67.61
N ASN A 165 -75.15 40.88 67.87
CA ASN A 165 -75.77 40.09 68.93
C ASN A 165 -75.19 40.43 70.31
N GLN A 166 -73.89 40.71 70.40
CA GLN A 166 -73.21 41.16 71.61
C GLN A 166 -73.69 42.54 72.07
N CYS A 167 -74.05 43.44 71.16
CA CYS A 167 -74.67 44.73 71.48
C CYS A 167 -76.11 44.60 72.02
N LYS A 168 -76.84 43.54 71.62
CA LYS A 168 -78.18 43.21 72.16
C LYS A 168 -78.11 42.45 73.50
N GLU A 169 -77.04 41.72 73.76
CA GLU A 169 -76.83 40.96 75.00
C GLU A 169 -76.15 41.76 76.12
N ASN A 170 -75.45 42.87 75.81
CA ASN A 170 -74.80 43.73 76.82
C ASN A 170 -75.78 44.60 77.65
N ASN A 171 -77.08 44.66 77.31
CA ASN A 171 -78.09 45.44 78.04
C ASN A 171 -79.00 44.61 78.98
N SER A 172 -78.65 43.35 79.25
CA SER A 172 -79.41 42.49 80.19
C SER A 172 -78.50 41.66 81.11
N ALA A 173 -77.54 42.31 81.77
CA ALA A 173 -76.58 41.63 82.64
C ALA A 173 -76.54 42.27 84.04
N MET A 174 -77.55 42.00 84.87
CA MET A 174 -77.46 42.27 86.30
C MET A 174 -78.41 41.42 87.16
N GLU A 175 -78.47 40.09 87.01
CA GLU A 175 -79.33 39.30 87.94
C GLU A 175 -79.09 37.78 88.14
N LYS A 176 -77.91 37.19 87.89
CA LYS A 176 -77.75 35.71 88.07
C LYS A 176 -76.45 35.25 88.74
N CYS A 177 -76.10 35.79 89.90
CA CYS A 177 -74.87 35.43 90.63
C CYS A 177 -74.83 34.01 91.27
N HIS A 178 -75.93 33.23 91.26
CA HIS A 178 -75.93 31.86 91.83
C HIS A 178 -76.10 30.75 90.76
N ALA A 179 -76.81 31.03 89.66
CA ALA A 179 -76.80 30.16 88.48
C ALA A 179 -75.46 30.21 87.72
N THR A 180 -74.68 31.29 87.90
CA THR A 180 -73.33 31.43 87.34
C THR A 180 -72.35 30.42 87.93
N SER A 181 -72.41 30.09 89.22
CA SER A 181 -71.45 29.12 89.81
C SER A 181 -71.59 27.72 89.19
N VAL A 182 -72.83 27.21 89.06
CA VAL A 182 -73.10 25.90 88.44
C VAL A 182 -72.90 25.93 86.91
N LYS A 183 -73.28 27.03 86.24
CA LYS A 183 -73.01 27.20 84.80
C LYS A 183 -71.51 27.30 84.52
N THR A 184 -70.76 27.95 85.40
CA THR A 184 -69.29 28.06 85.34
C THR A 184 -68.64 26.69 85.54
N SER A 185 -69.14 25.86 86.47
CA SER A 185 -68.67 24.47 86.63
C SER A 185 -68.96 23.59 85.40
N LYS A 186 -70.15 23.67 84.80
CA LYS A 186 -70.46 22.95 83.54
C LYS A 186 -69.63 23.47 82.36
N ASN A 187 -69.39 24.77 82.29
CA ASN A 187 -68.51 25.36 81.29
C ASN A 187 -67.05 24.89 81.48
N PHE A 188 -66.57 24.78 82.72
CA PHE A 188 -65.25 24.20 83.00
C PHE A 188 -65.16 22.74 82.55
N ASP A 189 -66.18 21.91 82.81
CA ASP A 189 -66.21 20.51 82.33
C ASP A 189 -66.19 20.41 80.80
N ILE A 190 -66.94 21.28 80.09
CA ILE A 190 -66.91 21.36 78.63
C ILE A 190 -65.54 21.82 78.13
N MET A 191 -64.94 22.84 78.76
CA MET A 191 -63.59 23.32 78.43
C MET A 191 -62.55 22.23 78.64
N CYS A 192 -62.60 21.48 79.76
CA CYS A 192 -61.72 20.34 79.99
C CYS A 192 -61.85 19.29 78.88
N LYS A 193 -63.09 18.92 78.50
CA LYS A 193 -63.33 17.99 77.39
C LYS A 193 -62.82 18.50 76.04
N GLN A 194 -62.91 19.80 75.79
CA GLN A 194 -62.36 20.44 74.58
C GLN A 194 -60.83 20.44 74.58
N TYR A 195 -60.19 20.69 75.73
CA TYR A 195 -58.74 20.57 75.88
C TYR A 195 -58.27 19.13 75.69
N ASP A 196 -58.95 18.15 76.28
CA ASP A 196 -58.64 16.72 76.09
C ASP A 196 -58.82 16.26 74.64
N HIS A 197 -59.78 16.84 73.92
CA HIS A 197 -59.95 16.61 72.49
C HIS A 197 -58.80 17.24 71.67
N SER A 198 -58.44 18.49 71.98
CA SER A 198 -57.34 19.19 71.32
C SER A 198 -56.00 18.49 71.53
N LEU A 199 -55.73 18.01 72.76
CA LEU A 199 -54.54 17.23 73.08
C LEU A 199 -54.48 15.90 72.30
N ARG A 200 -55.63 15.25 72.08
CA ARG A 200 -55.68 14.04 71.23
C ARG A 200 -55.37 14.34 69.78
N ILE A 201 -55.90 15.43 69.21
CA ILE A 201 -55.59 15.86 67.84
C ILE A 201 -54.11 16.19 67.70
N ILE A 202 -53.54 16.95 68.65
CA ILE A 202 -52.10 17.31 68.64
C ILE A 202 -51.22 16.05 68.70
N LYS A 203 -51.60 15.04 69.51
CA LYS A 203 -50.88 13.76 69.56
C LYS A 203 -50.93 13.03 68.21
N GLN A 204 -52.10 12.92 67.59
CA GLN A 204 -52.26 12.30 66.27
C GLN A 204 -51.47 13.03 65.19
N LEU A 205 -51.49 14.37 65.21
CA LEU A 205 -50.73 15.19 64.26
C LEU A 205 -49.21 15.02 64.46
N ASN A 206 -48.74 14.94 65.70
CA ASN A 206 -47.32 14.67 65.98
C ASN A 206 -46.90 13.26 65.53
N GLU A 207 -47.73 12.25 65.77
CA GLU A 207 -47.50 10.89 65.24
C GLU A 207 -47.44 10.89 63.71
N GLN A 208 -48.35 11.58 63.02
CA GLN A 208 -48.32 11.73 61.57
C GLN A 208 -47.04 12.43 61.09
N MET A 209 -46.64 13.53 61.75
CA MET A 209 -45.41 14.26 61.42
C MET A 209 -44.16 13.38 61.56
N ILE A 210 -44.08 12.57 62.62
CA ILE A 210 -42.96 11.63 62.82
C ILE A 210 -42.94 10.59 61.71
N LEU A 211 -44.10 10.01 61.36
CA LEU A 211 -44.21 9.02 60.28
C LEU A 211 -43.84 9.62 58.92
N GLU A 212 -44.26 10.86 58.63
CA GLU A 212 -43.87 11.58 57.41
C GLU A 212 -42.36 11.83 57.37
N SER A 213 -41.75 12.28 58.48
CA SER A 213 -40.30 12.46 58.57
C SER A 213 -39.54 11.16 58.31
N GLN A 214 -39.97 10.05 58.92
CA GLN A 214 -39.36 8.74 58.70
C GLN A 214 -39.52 8.28 57.24
N LEU A 215 -40.68 8.54 56.63
CA LEU A 215 -40.92 8.24 55.21
C LEU A 215 -39.98 9.04 54.30
N HIS A 216 -39.79 10.34 54.58
CA HIS A 216 -38.86 11.18 53.82
C HIS A 216 -37.41 10.73 53.98
N GLU A 217 -37.00 10.38 55.19
CA GLU A 217 -35.66 9.84 55.47
C GLU A 217 -35.42 8.50 54.75
N ALA A 218 -36.40 7.58 54.79
CA ALA A 218 -36.33 6.31 54.08
C ALA A 218 -36.27 6.50 52.55
N LYS A 219 -37.04 7.45 51.98
CA LYS A 219 -36.97 7.80 50.55
C LYS A 219 -35.60 8.36 50.17
N LEU A 220 -35.02 9.22 51.01
CA LEU A 220 -33.68 9.76 50.78
C LEU A 220 -32.60 8.67 50.86
N ALA A 221 -32.68 7.78 51.85
CA ALA A 221 -31.77 6.65 51.99
C ALA A 221 -31.85 5.72 50.77
N LYS A 222 -33.06 5.38 50.32
CA LYS A 222 -33.28 4.59 49.11
C LYS A 222 -32.65 5.25 47.87
N ALA A 223 -32.91 6.54 47.63
CA ALA A 223 -32.36 7.27 46.49
C ALA A 223 -30.81 7.32 46.52
N LYS A 224 -30.21 7.48 47.71
CA LYS A 224 -28.76 7.42 47.88
C LYS A 224 -28.20 6.04 47.54
N MET A 225 -28.84 4.96 48.01
CA MET A 225 -28.43 3.58 47.71
C MET A 225 -28.52 3.27 46.21
N GLU A 226 -29.63 3.67 45.56
CA GLU A 226 -29.81 3.52 44.12
C GLU A 226 -28.72 4.27 43.33
N MET A 227 -28.43 5.52 43.69
CA MET A 227 -27.35 6.30 43.06
C MET A 227 -25.97 5.64 43.24
N THR A 228 -25.66 5.11 44.42
CA THR A 228 -24.38 4.39 44.63
C THR A 228 -24.29 3.11 43.82
N ALA A 229 -25.39 2.34 43.72
CA ALA A 229 -25.43 1.11 42.93
C ALA A 229 -25.26 1.38 41.43
N GLU A 230 -25.92 2.42 40.90
CA GLU A 230 -25.74 2.87 39.51
C GLU A 230 -24.30 3.32 39.24
N LYS A 231 -23.71 4.10 40.16
CA LYS A 231 -22.30 4.53 40.03
C LYS A 231 -21.34 3.34 40.00
N GLU A 232 -21.54 2.35 40.85
CA GLU A 232 -20.74 1.12 40.84
C GLU A 232 -20.91 0.31 39.55
N ALA A 233 -22.14 0.22 39.03
CA ALA A 233 -22.42 -0.45 37.76
C ALA A 233 -21.71 0.25 36.59
N LEU A 234 -21.79 1.58 36.52
CA LEU A 234 -21.11 2.38 35.49
C LEU A 234 -19.58 2.26 35.58
N LEU A 235 -19.01 2.23 36.79
CA LEU A 235 -17.58 2.04 36.98
C LEU A 235 -17.11 0.66 36.49
N LYS A 236 -17.89 -0.39 36.77
CA LYS A 236 -17.61 -1.75 36.27
C LYS A 236 -17.69 -1.82 34.75
N GLU A 237 -18.71 -1.23 34.14
CA GLU A 237 -18.86 -1.18 32.68
C GLU A 237 -17.69 -0.41 32.04
N LYS A 238 -17.33 0.75 32.59
CA LYS A 238 -16.17 1.54 32.13
C LYS A 238 -14.88 0.73 32.21
N GLN A 239 -14.65 0.00 33.32
CA GLN A 239 -13.47 -0.84 33.48
C GLN A 239 -13.45 -1.98 32.45
N GLN A 240 -14.58 -2.63 32.20
CA GLN A 240 -14.69 -3.67 31.19
C GLN A 240 -14.42 -3.14 29.78
N LEU A 241 -14.96 -1.96 29.44
CA LEU A 241 -14.72 -1.32 28.15
C LEU A 241 -13.24 -0.94 27.97
N LEU A 242 -12.59 -0.44 29.03
CA LEU A 242 -11.15 -0.15 29.00
C LEU A 242 -10.33 -1.43 28.77
N LEU A 243 -10.63 -2.52 29.48
CA LEU A 243 -9.97 -3.80 29.29
C LEU A 243 -10.13 -4.31 27.84
N ASN A 244 -11.36 -4.30 27.33
CA ASN A 244 -11.64 -4.70 25.95
C ASN A 244 -10.87 -3.83 24.95
N LEU A 245 -10.81 -2.50 25.16
CA LEU A 245 -10.08 -1.60 24.27
C LEU A 245 -8.57 -1.88 24.30
N THR A 246 -8.00 -2.14 25.47
CA THR A 246 -6.57 -2.50 25.59
C THR A 246 -6.26 -3.84 24.93
N GLU A 247 -7.15 -4.84 25.05
CA GLU A 247 -7.00 -6.14 24.39
C GLU A 247 -7.06 -5.99 22.87
N GLN A 248 -8.02 -5.23 22.35
CA GLN A 248 -8.12 -4.95 20.91
C GLN A 248 -6.89 -4.19 20.40
N GLN A 249 -6.36 -3.24 21.17
CA GLN A 249 -5.14 -2.52 20.81
C GLN A 249 -3.93 -3.47 20.74
N MET A 250 -3.82 -4.42 21.66
CA MET A 250 -2.78 -5.44 21.63
C MET A 250 -2.92 -6.35 20.41
N GLN A 251 -4.13 -6.83 20.10
CA GLN A 251 -4.42 -7.65 18.91
C GLN A 251 -4.07 -6.92 17.61
N ILE A 252 -4.37 -5.62 17.52
CA ILE A 252 -3.98 -4.80 16.36
C ILE A 252 -2.45 -4.72 16.24
N GLY A 253 -1.74 -4.51 17.36
CA GLY A 253 -0.28 -4.48 17.38
C GLY A 253 0.36 -5.80 16.92
N GLU A 254 -0.18 -6.94 17.35
CA GLU A 254 0.26 -8.27 16.92
C GLU A 254 0.03 -8.48 15.42
N LEU A 255 -1.14 -8.10 14.90
CA LEU A 255 -1.44 -8.18 13.48
C LEU A 255 -0.53 -7.27 12.64
N GLN A 256 -0.22 -6.06 13.12
CA GLN A 256 0.73 -5.16 12.46
C GLN A 256 2.15 -5.72 12.42
N ALA A 257 2.61 -6.34 13.52
CA ALA A 257 3.91 -6.99 13.57
C ALA A 257 3.99 -8.20 12.61
N MET A 258 2.93 -9.02 12.58
CA MET A 258 2.82 -10.15 11.64
C MET A 258 2.80 -9.67 10.18
N GLU A 259 2.04 -8.60 9.89
CA GLU A 259 1.95 -8.01 8.56
C GLU A 259 3.30 -7.45 8.08
N THR A 260 4.02 -6.76 8.97
CA THR A 260 5.38 -6.26 8.71
C THR A 260 6.35 -7.42 8.45
N SER A 261 6.28 -8.50 9.23
CA SER A 261 7.11 -9.70 9.02
C SER A 261 6.83 -10.36 7.67
N LEU A 262 5.56 -10.50 7.29
CA LEU A 262 5.18 -11.06 5.98
C LEU A 262 5.62 -10.15 4.82
N ARG A 263 5.53 -8.82 4.96
CA ARG A 263 6.08 -7.88 3.98
C ARG A 263 7.59 -8.02 3.83
N SER A 264 8.32 -8.17 4.94
CA SER A 264 9.76 -8.43 4.90
C SER A 264 10.09 -9.74 4.20
N GLU A 265 9.31 -10.80 4.45
CA GLU A 265 9.50 -12.09 3.78
C GLU A 265 9.23 -11.99 2.26
N LEU A 266 8.18 -11.27 1.85
CA LEU A 266 7.91 -10.99 0.44
C LEU A 266 9.04 -10.18 -0.23
N SER A 267 9.62 -9.21 0.48
CA SER A 267 10.79 -8.46 -0.02
C SER A 267 11.96 -9.40 -0.29
N ILE A 268 12.29 -10.29 0.64
CA ILE A 268 13.37 -11.27 0.48
C ILE A 268 13.13 -12.17 -0.74
N TYR A 269 11.89 -12.62 -0.97
CA TYR A 269 11.58 -13.41 -2.16
C TYR A 269 11.64 -12.61 -3.45
N THR A 270 11.33 -11.31 -3.40
CA THR A 270 11.48 -10.40 -4.55
C THR A 270 12.96 -10.23 -4.89
N ASP A 271 13.81 -9.95 -3.90
CA ASP A 271 15.25 -9.82 -4.08
C ASP A 271 15.86 -11.10 -4.66
N LYS A 272 15.47 -12.27 -4.12
CA LYS A 272 15.90 -13.58 -4.67
C LYS A 272 15.45 -13.77 -6.11
N TYR A 273 14.23 -13.35 -6.46
CA TYR A 273 13.74 -13.45 -7.82
C TYR A 273 14.54 -12.57 -8.78
N ASP A 274 14.87 -11.35 -8.36
CA ASP A 274 15.70 -10.42 -9.14
C ASP A 274 17.12 -10.96 -9.30
N GLU A 275 17.71 -11.55 -8.25
CA GLU A 275 18.98 -12.27 -8.35
C GLU A 275 18.93 -13.41 -9.38
N PHE A 276 17.87 -14.23 -9.37
CA PHE A 276 17.69 -15.29 -10.37
C PHE A 276 17.52 -14.74 -11.78
N GLN A 277 16.76 -13.66 -11.96
CA GLN A 277 16.60 -13.00 -13.26
C GLN A 277 17.90 -12.41 -13.77
N ASN A 278 18.67 -11.77 -12.89
CA ASN A 278 19.99 -11.22 -13.22
C ASN A 278 20.98 -12.34 -13.60
N ALA A 279 21.00 -13.44 -12.84
CA ALA A 279 21.84 -14.60 -13.15
C ALA A 279 21.45 -15.24 -14.49
N LEU A 280 20.15 -15.36 -14.77
CA LEU A 280 19.63 -15.90 -16.03
C LEU A 280 20.00 -14.99 -17.21
N THR A 281 19.84 -13.68 -17.06
CA THR A 281 20.19 -12.69 -18.09
C THR A 281 21.69 -12.70 -18.37
N LYS A 282 22.52 -12.73 -17.32
CA LYS A 282 23.97 -12.84 -17.45
C LYS A 282 24.38 -14.14 -18.12
N SER A 283 23.74 -15.25 -17.76
CA SER A 283 23.98 -16.56 -18.39
C SER A 283 23.62 -16.53 -19.88
N ASN A 284 22.47 -15.98 -20.25
CA ASN A 284 22.07 -15.81 -21.65
C ASN A 284 23.05 -14.93 -22.44
N SER A 285 23.54 -13.84 -21.84
CA SER A 285 24.56 -12.99 -22.46
C SER A 285 25.86 -13.76 -22.74
N VAL A 286 26.32 -14.56 -21.77
CA VAL A 286 27.53 -15.39 -21.94
C VAL A 286 27.33 -16.45 -23.02
N PHE A 287 26.16 -17.12 -23.04
CA PHE A 287 25.81 -18.05 -24.12
C PHE A 287 25.76 -17.38 -25.49
N GLY A 288 25.23 -16.16 -25.57
CA GLY A 288 25.26 -15.34 -26.79
C GLY A 288 26.68 -15.08 -27.27
N GLY A 289 27.58 -14.68 -26.36
CA GLY A 289 28.99 -14.47 -26.65
C GLY A 289 29.69 -15.74 -27.15
N PHE A 290 29.50 -16.88 -26.48
CA PHE A 290 30.07 -18.15 -26.95
C PHE A 290 29.55 -18.58 -28.32
N LYS A 291 28.26 -18.34 -28.61
CA LYS A 291 27.69 -18.63 -29.92
C LYS A 291 28.36 -17.78 -31.01
N GLU A 292 28.54 -16.49 -30.75
CA GLU A 292 29.22 -15.57 -31.68
C GLU A 292 30.69 -15.97 -31.90
N GLU A 293 31.42 -16.31 -30.83
CA GLU A 293 32.79 -16.82 -30.93
C GLU A 293 32.87 -18.13 -31.72
N MET A 294 31.92 -19.05 -31.51
CA MET A 294 31.84 -20.31 -32.25
C MET A 294 31.56 -20.07 -33.74
N GLU A 295 30.67 -19.13 -34.08
CA GLU A 295 30.39 -18.74 -35.47
C GLU A 295 31.61 -18.08 -36.14
N LYS A 296 32.34 -17.24 -35.40
CA LYS A 296 33.59 -16.61 -35.86
C LYS A 296 34.68 -17.66 -36.10
N MET A 297 34.84 -18.60 -35.18
CA MET A 297 35.79 -19.71 -35.32
C MET A 297 35.43 -20.61 -36.50
N SER A 298 34.16 -20.97 -36.66
CA SER A 298 33.68 -21.77 -37.79
C SER A 298 33.92 -21.07 -39.13
N SER A 299 33.66 -19.75 -39.21
CA SER A 299 33.95 -18.94 -40.39
C SER A 299 35.45 -18.87 -40.69
N GLN A 300 36.30 -18.78 -39.66
CA GLN A 300 37.75 -18.79 -39.82
C GLN A 300 38.27 -20.14 -40.32
N ILE A 301 37.75 -21.26 -39.80
CA ILE A 301 38.06 -22.61 -40.30
C ILE A 301 37.72 -22.71 -41.79
N LEU A 302 36.52 -22.25 -42.19
CA LEU A 302 36.09 -22.32 -43.59
C LEU A 302 37.00 -21.49 -44.51
N LYS A 303 37.46 -20.31 -44.06
CA LYS A 303 38.44 -19.49 -44.80
C LYS A 303 39.78 -20.21 -44.96
N LEU A 304 40.32 -20.76 -43.87
CA LEU A 304 41.59 -21.51 -43.91
C LEU A 304 41.48 -22.76 -44.80
N GLU A 305 40.34 -23.44 -44.83
CA GLU A 305 40.08 -24.54 -45.75
C GLU A 305 40.07 -24.09 -47.22
N MET A 306 39.45 -22.95 -47.54
CA MET A 306 39.48 -22.36 -48.89
C MET A 306 40.88 -21.95 -49.32
N GLU A 307 41.64 -21.29 -48.44
CA GLU A 307 43.03 -20.93 -48.67
C GLU A 307 43.90 -22.17 -48.90
N THR A 308 43.73 -23.20 -48.07
CA THR A 308 44.45 -24.49 -48.20
C THR A 308 44.16 -25.16 -49.55
N ARG A 309 42.88 -25.20 -49.97
CA ARG A 309 42.51 -25.73 -51.31
C ARG A 309 43.16 -24.91 -52.42
N THR A 310 43.19 -23.59 -52.28
CA THR A 310 43.80 -22.69 -53.27
C THR A 310 45.31 -22.90 -53.38
N TRP A 311 46.01 -23.04 -52.25
CA TRP A 311 47.43 -23.36 -52.24
C TRP A 311 47.73 -24.73 -52.83
N LYS A 312 46.90 -25.73 -52.53
CA LYS A 312 47.02 -27.06 -53.13
C LYS A 312 46.84 -26.99 -54.65
N GLN A 313 45.81 -26.30 -55.14
CA GLN A 313 45.57 -26.09 -56.58
C GLN A 313 46.77 -25.39 -57.25
N ARG A 314 47.33 -24.33 -56.63
CA ARG A 314 48.50 -23.63 -57.15
C ARG A 314 49.74 -24.53 -57.21
N TRP A 315 49.95 -25.34 -56.18
CA TRP A 315 51.05 -26.31 -56.13
C TRP A 315 50.88 -27.40 -57.20
N GLU A 316 49.68 -27.97 -57.37
CA GLU A 316 49.37 -28.96 -58.41
C GLU A 316 49.59 -28.38 -59.82
N ASN A 317 49.14 -27.14 -60.06
CA ASN A 317 49.37 -26.45 -61.33
C ASN A 317 50.87 -26.21 -61.59
N SER A 318 51.62 -25.74 -60.58
CA SER A 318 53.07 -25.53 -60.70
C SER A 318 53.83 -26.84 -60.91
N GLN A 319 53.40 -27.92 -60.26
CA GLN A 319 53.99 -29.25 -60.43
C GLN A 319 53.71 -29.80 -61.82
N THR A 320 52.49 -29.61 -62.34
CA THR A 320 52.12 -29.99 -63.70
C THR A 320 52.96 -29.23 -64.73
N ALA A 321 53.09 -27.90 -64.60
CA ALA A 321 53.93 -27.09 -65.48
C ALA A 321 55.40 -27.51 -65.44
N LEU A 322 55.92 -27.90 -64.27
CA LEU A 322 57.29 -28.41 -64.13
C LEU A 322 57.48 -29.75 -64.87
N LEU A 323 56.49 -30.65 -64.78
CA LEU A 323 56.51 -31.92 -65.50
C LEU A 323 56.44 -31.70 -67.02
N GLU A 324 55.61 -30.76 -67.49
CA GLU A 324 55.56 -30.36 -68.90
C GLU A 324 56.91 -29.80 -69.39
N MET A 325 57.52 -28.87 -68.64
CA MET A 325 58.86 -28.35 -68.97
C MET A 325 59.94 -29.43 -69.00
N ALA A 326 59.87 -30.42 -68.09
CA ALA A 326 60.79 -31.55 -68.08
C ALA A 326 60.59 -32.47 -69.29
N ALA A 327 59.34 -32.73 -69.68
CA ALA A 327 59.00 -33.49 -70.88
C ALA A 327 59.47 -32.78 -72.15
N ASP A 328 59.22 -31.47 -72.28
CA ASP A 328 59.69 -30.64 -73.40
C ASP A 328 61.22 -30.65 -73.50
N LYS A 329 61.92 -30.52 -72.37
CA LYS A 329 63.39 -30.63 -72.33
C LYS A 329 63.85 -32.01 -72.81
N GLN A 330 63.25 -33.08 -72.30
CA GLN A 330 63.59 -34.44 -72.71
C GLN A 330 63.38 -34.64 -74.22
N GLN A 331 62.28 -34.10 -74.77
CA GLN A 331 62.01 -34.12 -76.20
C GLN A 331 63.08 -33.36 -76.98
N ARG A 332 63.42 -32.12 -76.58
CA ARG A 332 64.46 -31.34 -77.25
C ARG A 332 65.83 -31.98 -77.17
N ASP A 333 66.19 -32.60 -76.04
CA ASP A 333 67.47 -33.29 -75.88
C ASP A 333 67.53 -34.53 -76.80
N ALA A 334 66.42 -35.25 -76.98
CA ALA A 334 66.32 -36.35 -77.94
C ALA A 334 66.47 -35.86 -79.39
N GLU A 335 65.77 -34.78 -79.75
CA GLU A 335 65.90 -34.13 -81.07
C GLU A 335 67.33 -33.63 -81.32
N PHE A 336 67.96 -32.98 -80.33
CA PHE A 336 69.35 -32.54 -80.37
C PHE A 336 70.32 -33.71 -80.54
N ALA A 337 70.12 -34.81 -79.82
CA ALA A 337 70.91 -36.02 -80.00
C ALA A 337 70.76 -36.60 -81.42
N THR A 338 69.55 -36.58 -82.00
CA THR A 338 69.34 -37.03 -83.39
C THR A 338 70.03 -36.12 -84.42
N THR A 339 69.97 -34.80 -84.24
CA THR A 339 70.64 -33.84 -85.13
C THR A 339 72.15 -33.93 -85.00
N CYS A 340 72.69 -34.11 -83.80
CA CYS A 340 74.11 -34.40 -83.57
C CYS A 340 74.57 -35.68 -84.27
N LYS A 341 73.77 -36.75 -84.24
CA LYS A 341 74.05 -38.00 -84.99
C LYS A 341 74.11 -37.74 -86.50
N LYS A 342 73.10 -37.04 -87.05
CA LYS A 342 73.06 -36.65 -88.48
C LYS A 342 74.27 -35.78 -88.86
N LEU A 343 74.62 -34.79 -88.04
CA LEU A 343 75.79 -33.92 -88.25
C LEU A 343 77.10 -34.71 -88.23
N THR A 344 77.24 -35.66 -87.30
CA THR A 344 78.43 -36.51 -87.21
C THR A 344 78.57 -37.40 -88.44
N GLN A 345 77.48 -38.01 -88.90
CA GLN A 345 77.46 -38.78 -90.15
C GLN A 345 77.82 -37.92 -91.35
N LEU A 346 77.25 -36.71 -91.46
CA LEU A 346 77.56 -35.78 -92.53
C LEU A 346 79.04 -35.34 -92.50
N LYS A 347 79.59 -35.05 -91.31
CA LYS A 347 81.01 -34.75 -91.13
C LYS A 347 81.89 -35.93 -91.54
N GLN A 348 81.49 -37.16 -91.20
CA GLN A 348 82.21 -38.36 -91.61
C GLN A 348 82.17 -38.54 -93.13
N LEU A 349 81.00 -38.37 -93.76
CA LEU A 349 80.83 -38.40 -95.21
C LEU A 349 81.68 -37.31 -95.90
N CYS A 350 81.70 -36.09 -95.36
CA CYS A 350 82.55 -35.03 -95.88
C CYS A 350 84.04 -35.41 -95.80
N ARG A 351 84.49 -35.99 -94.67
CA ARG A 351 85.88 -36.48 -94.52
C ARG A 351 86.20 -37.62 -95.48
N THR A 352 85.31 -38.59 -95.68
CA THR A 352 85.54 -39.68 -96.63
C THR A 352 85.60 -39.17 -98.07
N LEU A 353 84.66 -38.31 -98.48
CA LEU A 353 84.67 -37.67 -99.79
C LEU A 353 85.92 -36.79 -99.98
N GLN A 354 86.35 -36.08 -98.94
CA GLN A 354 87.59 -35.29 -98.97
C GLN A 354 88.80 -36.20 -99.16
N ASN A 355 88.87 -37.31 -98.41
CA ASN A 355 89.95 -38.30 -98.50
C ASN A 355 90.01 -38.93 -99.90
N GLU A 356 88.87 -39.34 -100.46
CA GLU A 356 88.75 -39.83 -101.84
C GLU A 356 89.20 -38.76 -102.84
N ARG A 357 88.75 -37.51 -102.69
CA ARG A 357 89.20 -36.39 -103.54
C ARG A 357 90.72 -36.21 -103.46
N THR A 358 91.32 -36.21 -102.27
CA THR A 358 92.79 -36.12 -102.13
C THR A 358 93.50 -37.35 -102.71
N SER A 359 92.94 -38.55 -102.56
CA SER A 359 93.49 -39.79 -103.13
C SER A 359 93.43 -39.77 -104.65
N LEU A 360 92.30 -39.37 -105.24
CA LEU A 360 92.14 -39.18 -106.69
C LEU A 360 93.07 -38.08 -107.22
N LEU A 361 93.22 -36.97 -106.50
CA LEU A 361 94.19 -35.92 -106.85
C LEU A 361 95.64 -36.43 -106.77
N ALA A 362 95.96 -37.30 -105.82
CA ALA A 362 97.27 -37.96 -105.73
C ALA A 362 97.49 -38.96 -106.88
N GLN A 363 96.48 -39.77 -107.23
CA GLN A 363 96.51 -40.67 -108.39
C GLN A 363 96.60 -39.89 -109.71
N LEU A 364 95.96 -38.72 -109.83
CA LEU A 364 96.14 -37.79 -110.94
C LEU A 364 97.56 -37.23 -110.99
N ARG A 365 98.21 -36.99 -109.85
CA ARG A 365 99.62 -36.59 -109.81
C ARG A 365 100.56 -37.74 -110.17
N GLU A 366 100.25 -38.98 -109.79
CA GLU A 366 101.00 -40.20 -110.17
C GLU A 366 100.78 -40.64 -111.63
N THR A 367 99.61 -40.38 -112.21
CA THR A 367 99.34 -40.64 -113.65
C THR A 367 99.86 -39.53 -114.56
N ASN A 368 100.02 -38.31 -114.05
CA ASN A 368 100.65 -37.20 -114.77
C ASN A 368 102.19 -37.17 -114.68
N THR A 369 102.87 -38.11 -113.98
CA THR A 369 104.35 -38.21 -113.96
C THR A 369 104.94 -39.05 -115.10
N THR A 370 104.18 -39.24 -116.19
CA THR A 370 104.72 -39.68 -117.49
C THR A 370 104.32 -38.72 -118.62
N THR A 371 104.59 -37.42 -118.49
CA THR A 371 105.07 -36.53 -119.58
C THR A 371 105.51 -35.19 -118.96
N ASN A 372 106.60 -34.67 -119.48
CA ASN A 372 107.48 -33.66 -118.89
C ASN A 372 107.02 -32.19 -119.12
N GLN A 373 107.60 -31.30 -118.29
CA GLN A 373 108.01 -29.90 -118.54
C GLN A 373 107.07 -28.68 -118.31
N LYS A 374 107.52 -27.89 -117.31
CA LYS A 374 107.79 -26.42 -117.26
C LYS A 374 106.68 -25.42 -117.66
N CYS A 375 106.31 -24.52 -116.74
CA CYS A 375 106.77 -23.11 -116.71
C CYS A 375 106.23 -22.37 -115.46
N ASN A 376 106.59 -21.10 -115.38
CA ASN A 376 106.95 -20.27 -114.24
C ASN A 376 105.84 -19.29 -113.79
N GLU A 377 106.17 -18.57 -112.71
CA GLU A 377 105.73 -17.19 -112.36
C GLU A 377 104.44 -16.93 -111.55
N GLN A 378 104.71 -16.52 -110.30
CA GLN A 378 104.32 -15.25 -109.67
C GLN A 378 102.88 -14.76 -109.81
N THR A 379 102.18 -14.54 -108.68
CA THR A 379 101.95 -13.20 -108.09
C THR A 379 101.04 -13.27 -106.86
N GLU A 380 101.59 -12.78 -105.75
CA GLU A 380 101.06 -11.73 -104.87
C GLU A 380 99.55 -11.59 -104.55
N THR A 381 99.34 -11.37 -103.25
CA THR A 381 98.38 -10.42 -102.64
C THR A 381 96.88 -10.73 -102.69
N ARG A 382 96.29 -10.99 -101.52
CA ARG A 382 95.62 -9.93 -100.73
C ARG A 382 95.25 -10.43 -99.34
N GLU A 383 96.07 -10.02 -98.39
CA GLU A 383 95.71 -9.17 -97.24
C GLU A 383 94.23 -8.86 -96.94
N SER A 384 93.99 -8.90 -95.62
CA SER A 384 93.21 -7.92 -94.83
C SER A 384 91.71 -8.14 -94.68
N THR A 385 91.32 -8.53 -93.48
CA THR A 385 90.91 -7.59 -92.40
C THR A 385 90.84 -8.40 -91.09
N GLU A 386 91.68 -8.09 -90.10
CA GLU A 386 91.32 -7.25 -88.93
C GLU A 386 90.07 -7.75 -88.19
N SER A 387 89.98 -7.79 -86.87
CA SER A 387 90.90 -7.67 -85.73
C SER A 387 89.98 -7.77 -84.48
N PRO A 388 90.55 -7.88 -83.27
CA PRO A 388 89.88 -8.37 -82.07
C PRO A 388 89.31 -7.23 -81.21
N ILE A 389 88.30 -7.49 -80.37
CA ILE A 389 88.09 -6.72 -79.13
C ILE A 389 87.59 -7.65 -78.01
N LYS A 390 88.53 -7.96 -77.12
CA LYS A 390 88.54 -7.79 -75.66
C LYS A 390 87.23 -7.88 -74.85
N GLN A 391 87.34 -8.72 -73.83
CA GLN A 391 86.84 -8.54 -72.46
C GLN A 391 86.90 -7.07 -71.99
N GLN A 392 85.87 -6.60 -71.29
CA GLN A 392 86.06 -5.95 -69.99
C GLN A 392 84.77 -5.88 -69.18
N ASP A 393 84.93 -6.22 -67.90
CA ASP A 393 84.04 -5.97 -66.77
C ASP A 393 83.57 -4.51 -66.69
N VAL A 394 82.36 -4.29 -66.15
CA VAL A 394 82.08 -3.33 -65.07
C VAL A 394 80.87 -3.83 -64.24
N GLU A 395 81.19 -4.49 -63.13
CA GLU A 395 80.71 -4.25 -61.76
C GLU A 395 79.53 -3.27 -61.54
N SER A 396 78.45 -3.72 -60.87
CA SER A 396 77.72 -2.97 -59.81
C SER A 396 76.74 -3.91 -59.07
N LYS A 397 77.08 -4.17 -57.80
CA LYS A 397 76.25 -4.24 -56.57
C LYS A 397 74.73 -3.97 -56.73
N ASP A 398 73.82 -4.63 -56.02
CA ASP A 398 73.79 -4.89 -54.58
C ASP A 398 73.09 -6.21 -54.18
N GLU A 399 73.53 -6.70 -53.02
CA GLU A 399 73.03 -7.81 -52.21
C GLU A 399 71.68 -7.53 -51.52
N GLU A 400 71.02 -8.63 -51.14
CA GLU A 400 70.45 -8.92 -49.80
C GLU A 400 69.08 -9.64 -49.84
N GLN A 401 69.14 -10.97 -49.77
CA GLN A 401 68.39 -11.72 -48.74
C GLN A 401 69.18 -11.57 -47.41
N PRO A 402 68.63 -11.71 -46.17
CA PRO A 402 67.84 -12.90 -45.78
C PRO A 402 66.89 -12.82 -44.54
N GLN A 403 66.14 -13.91 -44.36
CA GLN A 403 65.80 -14.68 -43.13
C GLN A 403 65.29 -14.04 -41.80
N ASP A 404 64.18 -14.64 -41.34
CA ASP A 404 63.83 -15.12 -39.97
C ASP A 404 64.52 -14.54 -38.72
N LYS A 405 63.70 -14.10 -37.75
CA LYS A 405 63.65 -14.69 -36.37
C LYS A 405 62.56 -14.10 -35.48
N LEU A 406 61.97 -15.00 -34.69
CA LEU A 406 61.16 -14.80 -33.47
C LEU A 406 61.94 -14.08 -32.36
N THR A 407 61.27 -13.29 -31.52
CA THR A 407 61.32 -13.38 -30.03
C THR A 407 60.32 -12.42 -29.35
N GLU A 408 59.76 -12.90 -28.23
CA GLU A 408 59.03 -12.19 -27.16
C GLU A 408 59.74 -10.92 -26.64
N ASN A 409 58.97 -9.94 -26.17
CA ASN A 409 58.90 -9.54 -24.75
C ASN A 409 58.01 -8.29 -24.54
N ASP A 410 57.10 -8.38 -23.57
CA ASP A 410 56.46 -7.28 -22.82
C ASP A 410 57.52 -6.43 -22.08
N PRO A 411 57.30 -5.13 -21.74
CA PRO A 411 56.44 -4.79 -20.58
C PRO A 411 55.69 -3.42 -20.59
N LEU A 412 54.61 -3.38 -19.80
CA LEU A 412 54.01 -2.28 -19.00
C LEU A 412 54.24 -0.80 -19.42
N ALA A 413 53.13 -0.05 -19.59
CA ALA A 413 52.67 1.01 -18.66
C ALA A 413 51.60 1.93 -19.28
N GLU A 414 50.59 2.30 -18.49
CA GLU A 414 49.58 3.34 -18.74
C GLU A 414 50.21 4.72 -19.07
N PRO A 415 49.43 5.65 -19.65
CA PRO A 415 48.82 6.64 -18.76
C PRO A 415 47.35 6.97 -19.06
N ALA A 416 46.66 7.33 -17.98
CA ALA A 416 45.37 7.98 -17.93
C ALA A 416 45.40 9.43 -18.47
N LYS A 417 44.31 9.89 -19.10
CA LYS A 417 43.37 10.96 -18.61
C LYS A 417 42.56 11.66 -19.74
N GLN A 418 41.25 11.76 -19.46
CA GLN A 418 40.30 12.88 -19.71
C GLN A 418 39.90 13.15 -21.17
N GLU A 419 38.64 13.30 -21.58
CA GLU A 419 37.54 14.21 -21.16
C GLU A 419 36.17 13.63 -21.63
N GLU A 420 35.16 13.49 -20.76
CA GLU A 420 34.02 14.41 -20.53
C GLU A 420 32.89 14.37 -21.59
N GLN A 421 31.74 13.80 -21.20
CA GLN A 421 30.41 14.33 -21.54
C GLN A 421 29.39 13.95 -20.46
N GLU A 422 28.67 14.97 -20.03
CA GLU A 422 27.80 15.10 -18.87
C GLU A 422 26.31 15.07 -19.28
N LYS A 423 25.41 14.97 -18.28
CA LYS A 423 23.93 15.14 -18.26
C LYS A 423 23.06 13.88 -18.41
N ASP A 424 22.01 13.64 -17.62
CA ASP A 424 21.27 14.42 -16.62
C ASP A 424 20.63 13.46 -15.59
N GLN A 425 20.64 13.83 -14.31
CA GLN A 425 19.74 13.31 -13.27
C GLN A 425 18.90 14.48 -12.75
N GLN A 426 17.57 14.31 -12.75
CA GLN A 426 16.65 15.19 -12.03
C GLN A 426 16.15 14.46 -10.79
N GLU A 427 16.50 15.00 -9.63
CA GLU A 427 15.81 14.82 -8.36
C GLU A 427 14.58 15.75 -8.35
N GLU A 428 13.41 15.23 -7.96
CA GLU A 428 12.27 16.06 -7.54
C GLU A 428 12.20 16.04 -6.00
N GLU A 429 12.57 17.16 -5.42
CA GLU A 429 12.31 17.57 -4.05
C GLU A 429 10.99 18.35 -4.02
N ILE A 430 9.94 17.83 -3.38
CA ILE A 430 8.69 18.57 -3.15
C ILE A 430 8.74 19.14 -1.74
N THR A 431 8.99 20.44 -1.67
CA THR A 431 8.86 21.26 -0.46
C THR A 431 7.48 21.91 -0.38
N ASP A 432 7.08 22.05 0.87
CA ASP A 432 5.89 22.67 1.46
C ASP A 432 5.54 24.04 0.85
N SER A 433 4.26 24.32 0.68
CA SER A 433 3.75 25.67 0.39
C SER A 433 2.43 25.90 1.10
N GLN A 434 2.56 26.61 2.22
CA GLN A 434 1.51 27.32 2.93
C GLN A 434 0.80 28.30 1.99
N ASN A 435 -0.52 28.13 1.83
CA ASN A 435 -1.39 29.20 1.36
C ASN A 435 -1.97 29.95 2.56
N LYS A 436 -1.50 31.18 2.76
CA LYS A 436 -2.20 32.22 3.51
C LYS A 436 -3.18 32.93 2.58
N THR A 437 -4.41 33.09 3.02
CA THR A 437 -5.37 34.04 2.46
C THR A 437 -5.85 34.90 3.62
N ASP A 438 -5.59 36.20 3.53
CA ASP A 438 -6.19 37.25 4.35
C ASP A 438 -7.07 38.15 3.47
N ASP A 439 -8.16 38.62 4.08
CA ASP A 439 -9.04 39.77 3.79
C ASP A 439 -9.95 39.79 2.53
N GLU A 440 -11.27 39.75 2.76
CA GLU A 440 -12.09 40.98 2.85
C GLU A 440 -13.56 40.68 3.20
N GLU A 441 -14.11 41.55 4.06
CA GLU A 441 -15.49 41.64 4.49
C GLU A 441 -16.47 41.93 3.33
N GLN A 442 -17.66 41.31 3.36
CA GLN A 442 -18.89 42.04 3.02
C GLN A 442 -20.04 41.65 3.95
N HIS A 443 -20.42 42.64 4.76
CA HIS A 443 -21.72 42.77 5.40
C HIS A 443 -22.85 42.80 4.35
N SER A 444 -23.94 42.08 4.63
CA SER A 444 -25.28 42.56 4.26
C SER A 444 -26.24 42.38 5.44
N ASN A 445 -26.61 43.54 6.00
CA ASN A 445 -27.67 43.79 6.97
C ASN A 445 -29.05 43.28 6.54
N THR A 446 -29.92 43.02 7.53
CA THR A 446 -31.32 43.52 7.70
C THR A 446 -32.09 42.52 8.58
N ARG A 447 -32.85 42.85 9.64
CA ARG A 447 -33.18 44.03 10.46
C ARG A 447 -34.08 43.53 11.60
N GLN A 448 -34.00 44.20 12.77
CA GLN A 448 -35.04 44.46 13.81
C GLN A 448 -35.85 43.27 14.41
N ALA A 449 -36.15 43.22 15.71
CA ALA A 449 -36.47 44.33 16.62
C ALA A 449 -36.15 44.03 18.10
N GLU A 450 -35.76 45.10 18.78
CA GLU A 450 -35.81 45.32 20.24
C GLU A 450 -37.24 45.23 20.79
N ILE A 451 -37.39 44.90 22.07
CA ILE A 451 -38.26 45.57 23.06
C ILE A 451 -37.77 45.16 24.47
N ASP A 452 -37.29 46.16 25.20
CA ASP A 452 -37.42 46.53 26.62
C ASP A 452 -37.38 45.51 27.79
N THR A 453 -36.36 45.73 28.63
CA THR A 453 -36.28 45.79 30.12
C THR A 453 -37.59 45.93 30.93
N PRO A 454 -37.67 45.56 32.24
CA PRO A 454 -36.66 45.96 33.25
C PRO A 454 -36.34 45.03 34.43
N THR A 455 -35.16 45.34 34.97
CA THR A 455 -34.61 45.30 36.33
C THR A 455 -35.58 45.12 37.50
N GLU A 456 -35.22 44.24 38.45
CA GLU A 456 -35.44 44.50 39.88
C GLU A 456 -34.30 43.88 40.71
N THR A 457 -33.68 44.75 41.50
CA THR A 457 -32.61 44.55 42.47
C THR A 457 -33.16 44.03 43.80
N VAL A 458 -32.50 43.05 44.44
CA VAL A 458 -32.43 42.99 45.91
C VAL A 458 -31.04 42.47 46.32
N GLU A 459 -30.40 43.28 47.15
CA GLU A 459 -29.15 43.07 47.88
C GLU A 459 -29.28 41.94 48.92
N ASP A 460 -28.22 41.17 49.17
CA ASP A 460 -27.70 41.10 50.55
C ASP A 460 -26.23 40.68 50.59
N SER A 461 -25.57 41.12 51.65
CA SER A 461 -24.15 41.42 51.76
C SER A 461 -23.35 40.44 52.65
N LEU A 462 -22.13 40.09 52.16
CA LEU A 462 -20.83 40.12 52.88
C LEU A 462 -20.55 39.05 54.00
N PRO A 463 -19.33 38.98 54.61
CA PRO A 463 -18.19 38.20 54.08
C PRO A 463 -17.35 37.50 55.19
N ILE A 464 -16.40 36.59 54.88
CA ILE A 464 -15.27 36.29 55.80
C ILE A 464 -13.95 36.09 55.03
N GLU A 465 -12.95 36.80 55.52
CA GLU A 465 -11.54 36.92 55.11
C GLU A 465 -10.60 35.81 55.62
N HIS A 466 -9.50 35.65 54.86
CA HIS A 466 -8.07 35.43 55.24
C HIS A 466 -7.62 34.30 56.21
N GLN A 467 -6.68 33.45 55.74
CA GLN A 467 -5.22 33.49 56.00
C GLN A 467 -4.50 32.27 55.37
N GLU A 468 -3.45 32.44 54.54
CA GLU A 468 -2.00 32.31 54.85
C GLU A 468 -1.58 30.93 55.41
N LYS A 469 -0.48 30.23 55.04
CA LYS A 469 0.76 30.51 54.27
C LYS A 469 1.56 29.20 54.07
N SER A 470 2.40 29.20 53.02
CA SER A 470 3.77 28.65 52.90
C SER A 470 4.11 27.14 52.91
N GLN A 471 4.54 26.68 51.72
CA GLN A 471 5.81 26.04 51.32
C GLN A 471 6.76 25.42 52.39
N ILE A 472 7.36 24.24 52.07
CA ILE A 472 8.81 24.03 51.76
C ILE A 472 9.15 22.52 51.52
N SER A 473 9.80 22.25 50.38
CA SER A 473 10.84 21.26 49.97
C SER A 473 11.02 19.90 50.68
N SER A 474 10.91 18.74 49.98
CA SER A 474 11.97 17.94 49.31
C SER A 474 12.87 17.08 50.21
N GLU A 475 12.90 15.75 50.00
CA GLU A 475 14.11 14.95 49.69
C GLU A 475 13.81 13.43 49.66
N ASN A 476 14.40 12.76 48.65
CA ASN A 476 14.46 11.32 48.46
C ASN A 476 15.64 10.71 49.23
N ASN A 477 15.48 9.51 49.79
CA ASN A 477 16.21 8.29 49.42
C ASN A 477 16.17 7.21 50.53
N GLU A 478 15.96 5.98 50.06
CA GLU A 478 16.21 4.64 50.65
C GLU A 478 17.59 4.52 51.35
N PRO A 479 17.86 3.50 52.21
CA PRO A 479 17.85 2.07 51.80
C PRO A 479 17.48 0.97 52.86
N THR A 480 16.94 -0.14 52.32
CA THR A 480 17.34 -1.56 52.51
C THR A 480 17.32 -2.29 53.88
N LEU A 481 16.52 -3.38 53.87
CA LEU A 481 16.50 -4.66 54.63
C LEU A 481 17.89 -5.28 54.98
N PRO A 482 18.03 -6.33 55.86
CA PRO A 482 17.18 -7.53 55.93
C PRO A 482 17.03 -8.31 57.27
N ALA A 483 16.12 -9.31 57.26
CA ALA A 483 16.13 -10.65 57.91
C ALA A 483 16.26 -10.73 59.45
N GLU A 484 15.73 -11.68 60.23
CA GLU A 484 15.10 -12.99 60.05
C GLU A 484 14.56 -13.45 61.45
N THR A 485 13.64 -14.44 61.47
CA THR A 485 13.32 -15.46 62.51
C THR A 485 13.00 -15.05 63.98
N GLU A 486 11.79 -15.27 64.52
CA GLU A 486 11.08 -16.52 64.92
C GLU A 486 11.33 -16.93 66.40
N VAL A 487 10.25 -17.41 67.05
CA VAL A 487 10.16 -18.25 68.28
C VAL A 487 9.80 -17.60 69.63
N ALA A 488 8.49 -17.67 69.91
CA ALA A 488 7.82 -18.35 71.03
C ALA A 488 7.71 -17.77 72.48
N THR A 489 6.44 -17.54 72.84
CA THR A 489 5.69 -18.04 74.03
C THR A 489 6.18 -17.74 75.45
N GLN A 490 5.32 -17.16 76.31
CA GLN A 490 4.45 -17.87 77.27
C GLN A 490 3.80 -16.92 78.32
N HIS A 491 2.60 -17.32 78.78
CA HIS A 491 2.01 -17.09 80.12
C HIS A 491 1.55 -15.65 80.48
N GLU A 492 0.40 -15.37 81.13
CA GLU A 492 -0.57 -16.17 81.88
C GLU A 492 -1.81 -15.31 82.28
N CYS A 493 -2.91 -16.00 82.60
CA CYS A 493 -3.96 -15.71 83.58
C CYS A 493 -4.92 -14.49 83.47
N GLU A 494 -6.18 -14.85 83.21
CA GLU A 494 -7.36 -14.73 84.11
C GLU A 494 -7.71 -13.38 84.74
N GLU A 495 -8.93 -12.89 84.47
CA GLU A 495 -10.00 -12.99 85.48
C GLU A 495 -11.41 -12.85 84.86
N GLU A 496 -12.30 -13.72 85.34
CA GLU A 496 -13.72 -13.82 84.98
C GLU A 496 -14.57 -12.73 85.64
N ALA A 497 -15.69 -12.33 85.03
CA ALA A 497 -16.97 -12.25 85.76
C ALA A 497 -18.18 -12.22 84.81
N LYS A 498 -18.80 -13.39 84.76
CA LYS A 498 -20.10 -13.78 84.19
C LYS A 498 -21.25 -12.89 84.71
N HIS A 499 -22.33 -12.72 83.93
CA HIS A 499 -23.60 -13.44 84.19
C HIS A 499 -24.68 -13.20 83.12
N SER A 500 -25.02 -14.33 82.47
CA SER A 500 -26.37 -14.91 82.42
C SER A 500 -27.46 -14.29 81.54
N SER A 501 -27.44 -14.77 80.29
CA SER A 501 -28.45 -15.64 79.66
C SER A 501 -29.83 -15.13 79.18
N PRO A 502 -30.28 -15.66 78.02
CA PRO A 502 -31.55 -15.35 77.36
C PRO A 502 -32.63 -16.42 77.59
N LYS A 503 -33.89 -16.11 77.27
CA LYS A 503 -34.83 -16.91 76.44
C LYS A 503 -36.27 -16.40 76.54
N GLY A 504 -36.93 -16.39 75.39
CA GLY A 504 -38.35 -16.12 75.15
C GLY A 504 -38.57 -16.07 73.66
#